data_AF-A0A8S9INV5-F1
#
_entry.id   AF-A0A8S9INV5-F1
#
_cell.length_a   1.000
_cell.length_b   1.000
_cell.length_c   1.000
_cell.angle_alpha   90.00
_cell.angle_beta   90.00
_cell.angle_gamma   90.00
#
_symmetry.space_group_name_H-M   'P 1'
#
loop_
_entity.id
_entity.type
_entity.pdbx_description
1 polymer ?
#
loop_
_entity_poly.entity_id
_entity_poly.type
_entity_poly.pdbx_seq_one_letter_code
_entity_poly.pdbx_strand_id
1 'polypeptide(L)'
;MSSEATTFGGTNIDATAWEDKKCKGESRFPAQVRIRVRKICKALEEDSFRPVLHHYDGPKFRLELTVPETLDLLDLCEQAGSP
;
A
#
# COMPACT_ATOMS: atom_id res chain seq x y z
N MET A 1 -5.77 -23.25 -32.07
CA MET A 1 -6.12 -21.96 -31.44
C MET A 1 -4.85 -21.37 -30.88
N SER A 2 -4.24 -20.46 -31.63
CA SER A 2 -3.03 -19.72 -31.28
C SER A 2 -3.45 -18.43 -30.58
N SER A 3 -2.96 -18.20 -29.36
CA SER A 3 -3.16 -16.95 -28.64
C SER A 3 -2.14 -15.92 -29.12
N GLU A 4 -2.60 -14.89 -29.83
CA GLU A 4 -1.82 -13.69 -30.14
C GLU A 4 -2.01 -12.64 -29.05
N ALA A 5 -0.92 -12.05 -28.56
CA ALA A 5 -0.94 -10.97 -27.58
C ALA A 5 -1.20 -9.63 -28.29
N THR A 6 -2.27 -8.92 -27.90
CA THR A 6 -2.72 -7.64 -28.49
C THR A 6 -1.83 -6.43 -28.20
N THR A 7 -0.71 -6.59 -27.48
CA THR A 7 0.21 -5.47 -27.22
C THR A 7 1.64 -5.96 -26.98
N PHE A 8 2.63 -5.17 -27.39
CA PHE A 8 4.04 -5.42 -27.07
C PHE A 8 4.17 -5.40 -25.55
N GLY A 9 4.34 -6.59 -24.96
CA GLY A 9 4.42 -6.81 -23.53
C GLY A 9 5.70 -6.22 -22.94
N GLY A 10 5.73 -4.89 -22.80
CA GLY A 10 6.64 -4.26 -21.87
C GLY A 10 6.24 -4.65 -20.45
N THR A 11 7.21 -5.10 -19.65
CA THR A 11 7.07 -5.23 -18.21
C THR A 11 6.68 -3.85 -17.66
N ASN A 12 5.40 -3.63 -17.34
CA ASN A 12 4.90 -2.43 -16.64
C ASN A 12 5.34 -2.43 -15.15
N ILE A 13 6.55 -2.89 -14.91
CA ILE A 13 7.11 -3.43 -13.69
C ILE A 13 8.60 -3.05 -13.75
N ASP A 14 9.08 -2.34 -12.74
CA ASP A 14 10.50 -1.99 -12.64
C ASP A 14 11.26 -3.22 -12.17
N ALA A 15 11.94 -3.91 -13.10
CA ALA A 15 12.70 -5.13 -12.81
C ALA A 15 13.79 -4.94 -11.76
N THR A 16 14.18 -3.69 -11.46
CA THR A 16 15.19 -3.33 -10.44
C THR A 16 14.58 -2.79 -9.15
N ALA A 17 13.25 -2.70 -9.03
CA ALA A 17 12.61 -2.28 -7.79
C ALA A 17 12.98 -3.22 -6.65
N TRP A 18 13.40 -2.66 -5.52
CA TRP A 18 13.87 -3.42 -4.35
C TRP A 18 15.08 -4.33 -4.63
N GLU A 19 15.99 -3.88 -5.49
CA GLU A 19 17.29 -4.52 -5.75
C GLU A 19 18.10 -4.71 -4.45
N ASP A 20 18.75 -5.86 -4.32
CA ASP A 20 19.63 -6.19 -3.20
C ASP A 20 21.09 -6.20 -3.64
N LYS A 21 22.00 -5.89 -2.72
CA LYS A 21 23.44 -5.95 -2.93
C LYS A 21 23.93 -7.32 -3.41
N LYS A 22 23.19 -8.39 -3.12
CA LYS A 22 23.53 -9.78 -3.49
C LYS A 22 23.07 -10.19 -4.90
N CYS A 23 21.96 -9.64 -5.40
CA CYS A 23 21.41 -9.96 -6.71
C CYS A 23 21.11 -8.66 -7.45
N LYS A 24 22.13 -8.12 -8.12
CA LYS A 24 22.00 -6.86 -8.86
C LYS A 24 21.19 -7.05 -10.13
N GLY A 25 20.33 -6.09 -10.44
CA GLY A 25 19.48 -6.09 -11.64
C GLY A 25 18.18 -6.90 -11.55
N GLU A 26 17.89 -7.52 -10.39
CA GLU A 26 16.65 -8.29 -10.19
C GLU A 26 15.93 -7.88 -8.90
N SER A 27 14.62 -7.68 -9.01
CA SER A 27 13.73 -7.51 -7.87
C SER A 27 13.69 -8.78 -7.03
N ARG A 28 13.75 -8.63 -5.71
CA ARG A 28 13.60 -9.75 -4.78
C ARG A 28 12.19 -10.29 -4.63
N PHE A 29 11.20 -9.60 -5.19
CA PHE A 29 9.79 -9.92 -4.99
C PHE A 29 9.18 -10.52 -6.26
N PRO A 30 8.42 -11.63 -6.13
CA PRO A 30 7.91 -12.38 -7.28
C PRO A 30 6.80 -11.66 -8.06
N ALA A 31 6.23 -10.58 -7.50
CA ALA A 31 5.17 -9.80 -8.12
C ALA A 31 5.30 -8.32 -7.76
N GLN A 32 4.84 -7.44 -8.65
CA GLN A 32 4.75 -6.01 -8.42
C GLN A 32 3.33 -5.53 -8.71
N VAL A 33 2.85 -4.60 -7.88
CA VAL A 33 1.53 -3.98 -8.04
C VAL A 33 1.70 -2.50 -8.35
N ARG A 34 0.91 -1.99 -9.30
CA ARG A 34 0.84 -0.57 -9.60
C ARG A 34 -0.17 0.08 -8.66
N ILE A 35 0.26 1.11 -7.94
CA ILE A 35 -0.60 1.91 -7.07
C ILE A 35 -0.82 3.30 -7.66
N ARG A 36 -1.94 3.93 -7.30
CA ARG A 36 -2.20 5.35 -7.54
C ARG A 36 -2.45 6.02 -6.21
N VAL A 37 -1.60 6.99 -5.86
CA VAL A 37 -1.83 7.85 -4.70
C VAL A 37 -3.04 8.73 -4.99
N ARG A 38 -4.10 8.61 -4.17
CA ARG A 38 -5.30 9.46 -4.28
C ARG A 38 -5.14 10.77 -3.50
N LYS A 39 -4.52 10.72 -2.32
CA LYS A 39 -4.33 11.85 -1.43
C LYS A 39 -3.06 11.64 -0.60
N ILE A 40 -2.30 12.71 -0.40
CA ILE A 40 -1.21 12.75 0.58
C ILE A 40 -1.77 13.52 1.78
N CYS A 41 -1.79 12.88 2.94
CA CYS A 41 -2.32 13.45 4.17
C CYS A 41 -1.17 13.78 5.12
N LYS A 42 -1.40 14.71 6.04
CA LYS A 42 -0.47 14.91 7.15
C LYS A 42 -0.37 13.63 7.98
N ALA A 43 0.82 13.34 8.51
CA ALA A 43 1.01 12.21 9.41
C ALA A 43 0.13 12.38 10.66
N LEU A 44 -0.58 11.31 11.03
CA LEU A 44 -1.41 11.26 12.23
C LEU A 44 -0.58 10.76 13.41
N GLU A 45 -0.76 11.38 14.58
CA GLU A 45 -0.20 10.90 15.83
C GLU A 45 -0.94 9.64 16.29
N GLU A 46 -0.25 8.70 16.96
CA GLU A 46 -0.81 7.41 17.36
C GLU A 46 -2.09 7.56 18.21
N ASP A 47 -2.09 8.51 19.14
CA ASP A 47 -3.22 8.80 20.01
C ASP A 47 -4.46 9.27 19.25
N SER A 48 -4.29 9.83 18.04
CA SER A 48 -5.41 10.34 17.23
C SER A 48 -6.17 9.23 16.51
N PHE A 49 -5.51 8.14 16.10
CA PHE A 49 -6.14 7.04 15.35
C PHE A 49 -6.36 5.78 16.18
N ARG A 50 -5.69 5.62 17.33
CA ARG A 50 -5.92 4.48 18.24
C ARG A 50 -7.40 4.22 18.57
N PRO A 51 -8.24 5.24 18.86
CA PRO A 51 -9.65 5.03 19.20
C PRO A 51 -10.47 4.40 18.07
N VAL A 52 -10.06 4.60 16.81
CA VAL A 52 -10.78 4.09 15.63
C VAL A 52 -10.24 2.74 15.15
N LEU A 53 -9.10 2.25 15.68
CA LEU A 53 -8.51 0.96 15.32
C LEU A 53 -8.70 -0.05 16.46
N HIS A 54 -9.86 -0.72 16.48
CA HIS A 54 -10.28 -1.57 17.61
C HIS A 54 -9.35 -2.76 17.88
N HIS A 55 -8.59 -3.20 16.87
CA HIS A 55 -7.68 -4.35 16.95
C HIS A 55 -6.20 -3.96 16.99
N TYR A 56 -5.89 -2.67 17.13
CA TYR A 56 -4.52 -2.17 17.05
C TYR A 56 -3.60 -2.79 18.12
N ASP A 57 -4.08 -2.85 19.37
CA ASP A 57 -3.35 -3.48 20.50
C ASP A 57 -3.72 -4.97 20.69
N GLY A 58 -4.38 -5.59 19.71
CA GLY A 58 -4.88 -6.96 19.80
C GLY A 58 -3.76 -8.01 19.84
N PRO A 59 -3.99 -9.17 20.49
CA PRO A 59 -2.99 -10.24 20.64
C PRO A 59 -2.55 -10.88 19.31
N LYS A 60 -3.24 -10.59 18.21
CA LYS A 60 -2.81 -10.89 16.84
C LYS A 60 -2.87 -9.60 16.04
N PHE A 61 -1.74 -9.16 15.50
CA PHE A 61 -1.71 -8.08 14.52
C PHE A 61 -2.57 -8.49 13.33
N ARG A 62 -3.71 -7.82 13.17
CA ARG A 62 -4.61 -8.04 12.04
C ARG A 62 -4.27 -6.98 11.02
N LEU A 63 -3.65 -7.40 9.92
CA LEU A 63 -3.16 -6.52 8.86
C LEU A 63 -4.29 -5.91 8.00
N GLU A 64 -5.54 -6.28 8.28
CA GLU A 64 -6.71 -5.90 7.50
C GLU A 64 -7.64 -5.04 8.35
N LEU A 65 -7.88 -3.82 7.88
CA LEU A 65 -8.84 -2.90 8.46
C LEU A 65 -10.25 -3.27 8.00
N THR A 66 -11.22 -3.17 8.89
CA THR A 66 -12.64 -3.24 8.52
C THR A 66 -13.05 -1.98 7.75
N VAL A 67 -14.19 -2.06 7.05
CA VAL A 67 -14.74 -0.90 6.31
C VAL A 67 -14.97 0.31 7.23
N PRO A 68 -15.58 0.18 8.44
CA PRO A 68 -15.74 1.31 9.35
C PRO A 68 -14.40 1.91 9.80
N GLU A 69 -13.45 1.09 10.25
CA GLU A 69 -12.12 1.56 10.69
C GLU A 69 -11.39 2.32 9.57
N THR A 70 -11.56 1.89 8.32
CA THR A 70 -10.97 2.56 7.14
C THR A 70 -11.60 3.93 6.90
N LEU A 71 -12.92 4.05 6.97
CA LEU A 71 -13.62 5.32 6.76
C LEU A 71 -13.27 6.33 7.86
N ASP A 72 -13.29 5.89 9.11
CA ASP A 72 -12.95 6.75 10.25
C ASP A 72 -11.49 7.25 10.16
N LEU A 73 -10.55 6.41 9.72
CA LEU A 73 -9.15 6.80 9.51
C LEU A 73 -9.00 7.83 8.38
N LEU A 74 -9.78 7.71 7.31
CA LEU A 74 -9.80 8.69 6.21
C LEU A 74 -10.37 10.04 6.66
N ASP A 75 -11.41 10.04 7.49
CA ASP A 75 -12.00 11.25 8.07
C ASP A 75 -11.00 11.98 8.98
N LEU A 76 -10.24 11.25 9.82
CA LEU A 76 -9.16 11.81 10.62
C LEU A 76 -8.08 12.46 9.75
N CYS A 77 -7.72 11.82 8.63
CA CYS A 77 -6.77 12.37 7.67
C CYS A 77 -7.31 13.63 6.95
N GLU A 78 -8.63 13.76 6.80
CA GLU A 78 -9.25 14.99 6.28
C GLU A 78 -9.20 16.12 7.29
N GLN A 79 -9.51 15.83 8.55
CA GLN A 79 -9.51 16.80 9.64
C GLN A 79 -8.10 17.33 9.95
N ALA A 80 -7.07 16.47 9.84
CA ALA A 80 -5.67 16.87 10.08
C ALA A 80 -5.09 17.81 9.01
N GLY A 81 -5.76 17.94 7.85
CA GLY A 81 -5.34 18.81 6.75
C GLY A 81 -4.32 18.18 5.79
N SER A 82 -3.94 18.96 4.78
CA SER A 82 -2.87 18.60 3.84
C SER A 82 -1.49 18.86 4.47
N PRO A 83 -0.43 18.14 4.04
CA PRO A 83 0.94 18.36 4.53
C PRO A 83 1.43 19.80 4.36
#